data_AF-A0A1U7GF58-F1
#
_entry.id   AF-A0A1U7GF58-F1
#
_cell.length_a   1.000
_cell.length_b   1.000
_cell.length_c   1.000
_cell.angle_alpha   90.00
_cell.angle_beta   90.00
_cell.angle_gamma   90.00
#
_symmetry.space_group_name_H-M   'P 1'
#
loop_
_entity.id
_entity.type
_entity.pdbx_description
1 polymer ?
#
loop_
_entity_poly.entity_id
_entity_poly.type
_entity_poly.pdbx_seq_one_letter_code
_entity_poly.pdbx_strand_id
1 'polypeptide(L)'
;MTQKPRSPTCTFLRKLISPYGHGSKDAFGYRRPTNAALIADYNRKGFIRGLTNAQMTDHFQGKGTYYFWADGRTRTPYALLNIDIDNHKFGTLAAALAFAQYLKGTIFPGLYFEPSTNGKGVHGYVLFDKRGFGDERLHGLAKMLDRVLKVVHRKWQEQNPDLVVEGVEIKGHPPRITWARDGQMEDLISGQFAKLPRELLSRFDEFKATTVLDSREISRLYLEYEDEPVVSARPVVEPAKARGSQTGCVVKQADLDQWDAYLAVAKTLVVSPLKTTGREVATAEDMAALLLVLEACTNDMNADGSMPTARIRENWEILHDNGDVERPWCPRRYTALRDQLSTLGLIDWEDRHYVPAALSPTGKGQAARWRLSEALMEMLANEKLGLGTAVVAGDQEKEVGVRELAVVALQDKEGEEDLYCDKSFFIQSDLQDDPLPEWIIDLRQPEFIRPVLDADSGRFRMAA
;
A
#
# COMPACT_ATOMS: atom_id res chain seq x y z
N MET A 1 -6.50 42.83 8.42
CA MET A 1 -6.39 41.54 7.71
C MET A 1 -7.66 41.33 6.89
N THR A 2 -7.57 41.28 5.57
CA THR A 2 -8.72 40.94 4.72
C THR A 2 -9.08 39.46 4.91
N GLN A 3 -10.33 39.16 5.24
CA GLN A 3 -10.78 37.76 5.31
C GLN A 3 -10.70 37.17 3.89
N LYS A 4 -9.89 36.13 3.70
CA LYS A 4 -9.87 35.40 2.42
C LYS A 4 -11.28 34.85 2.15
N PRO A 5 -11.85 35.06 0.95
CA PRO A 5 -13.20 34.60 0.64
C PRO A 5 -13.30 33.09 0.86
N ARG A 6 -14.35 32.66 1.58
CA ARG A 6 -14.60 31.24 1.83
C ARG A 6 -15.10 30.58 0.56
N SER A 7 -14.32 29.68 -0.03
CA SER A 7 -14.79 28.81 -1.11
C SER A 7 -15.99 27.97 -0.62
N PRO A 8 -17.18 28.09 -1.24
CA PRO A 8 -18.35 27.30 -0.86
C PRO A 8 -18.09 25.79 -1.02
N THR A 9 -17.46 25.40 -2.13
CA THR A 9 -17.06 24.02 -2.45
C THR A 9 -16.16 23.41 -1.37
N CYS A 10 -15.06 24.08 -1.00
CA CYS A 10 -14.16 23.60 0.05
C CYS A 10 -14.84 23.58 1.43
N THR A 11 -15.79 24.50 1.67
CA THR A 11 -16.56 24.56 2.92
C THR A 11 -17.59 23.44 3.02
N PHE A 12 -18.21 23.05 1.90
CA PHE A 12 -19.12 21.91 1.81
C PHE A 12 -18.35 20.60 2.03
N LEU A 13 -17.29 20.36 1.25
CA LEU A 13 -16.50 19.13 1.32
C LEU A 13 -15.92 18.87 2.72
N ARG A 14 -15.44 19.92 3.40
CA ARG A 14 -14.91 19.83 4.79
C ARG A 14 -15.97 19.42 5.84
N LYS A 15 -17.27 19.46 5.53
CA LYS A 15 -18.33 18.95 6.42
C LYS A 15 -18.54 17.44 6.31
N LEU A 16 -18.01 16.80 5.26
CA LEU A 16 -18.25 15.39 4.91
C LEU A 16 -17.04 14.49 5.22
N ILE A 17 -15.86 15.09 5.39
CA ILE A 17 -14.58 14.40 5.59
C ILE A 17 -14.02 14.64 6.99
N SER A 18 -13.25 13.68 7.49
CA SER A 18 -12.64 13.72 8.82
C SER A 18 -11.72 14.93 8.99
N PRO A 19 -11.74 15.60 10.16
CA PRO A 19 -10.75 16.61 10.51
C PRO A 19 -9.42 16.00 10.98
N TYR A 20 -9.40 14.69 11.31
CA TYR A 20 -8.33 14.04 12.08
C TYR A 20 -7.16 13.54 11.23
N GLY A 21 -7.11 13.90 9.95
CA GLY A 21 -6.00 13.58 9.06
C GLY A 21 -6.37 13.73 7.59
N HIS A 22 -5.35 13.74 6.75
CA HIS A 22 -5.46 13.62 5.30
C HIS A 22 -4.18 13.00 4.74
N GLY A 23 -4.30 12.36 3.58
CA GLY A 23 -3.15 11.89 2.81
C GLY A 23 -2.82 12.86 1.69
N SER A 24 -1.58 12.80 1.19
CA SER A 24 -1.17 13.45 -0.05
C SER A 24 -0.32 12.51 -0.89
N LYS A 25 -0.36 12.65 -2.21
CA LYS A 25 0.58 12.01 -3.13
C LYS A 25 1.26 13.08 -3.97
N ASP A 26 2.58 13.06 -3.96
CA ASP A 26 3.46 13.90 -4.77
C ASP A 26 4.44 13.04 -5.58
N ALA A 27 5.47 13.66 -6.18
CA ALA A 27 6.46 12.97 -7.01
C ALA A 27 7.29 11.92 -6.24
N PHE A 28 7.35 12.00 -4.91
CA PHE A 28 8.06 11.07 -4.03
C PHE A 28 7.13 9.97 -3.49
N GLY A 29 5.89 9.90 -3.95
CA GLY A 29 4.91 8.87 -3.58
C GLY A 29 3.86 9.34 -2.59
N TYR A 30 3.32 8.40 -1.81
CA TYR A 30 2.28 8.65 -0.83
C TYR A 30 2.87 9.13 0.50
N ARG A 31 2.28 10.19 1.07
CA ARG A 31 2.58 10.68 2.41
C ARG A 31 1.32 10.70 3.26
N ARG A 32 1.44 10.20 4.49
CA ARG A 32 0.48 10.39 5.58
C ARG A 32 1.25 10.62 6.89
N PRO A 33 0.74 11.42 7.84
CA PRO A 33 1.24 11.38 9.21
C PRO A 33 1.02 9.98 9.81
N THR A 34 1.90 9.56 10.71
CA THR A 34 1.70 8.32 11.51
C THR A 34 0.60 8.52 12.55
N ASN A 35 -0.01 7.43 13.04
CA ASN A 35 -1.05 7.51 14.07
C ASN A 35 -0.51 8.23 15.32
N ALA A 36 0.68 7.86 15.79
CA ALA A 36 1.37 8.52 16.90
C ALA A 36 1.57 10.02 16.69
N ALA A 37 1.94 10.47 15.47
CA ALA A 37 2.08 11.88 15.16
C ALA A 37 0.74 12.64 15.17
N LEU A 38 -0.36 11.99 14.75
CA LEU A 38 -1.71 12.55 14.82
C LEU A 38 -2.20 12.68 16.27
N ILE A 39 -2.01 11.64 17.08
CA ILE A 39 -2.32 11.62 18.52
C ILE A 39 -1.55 12.74 19.24
N ALA A 40 -0.23 12.82 19.05
CA ALA A 40 0.60 13.84 19.66
C ALA A 40 0.23 15.27 19.20
N ASP A 41 -0.11 15.47 17.92
CA ASP A 41 -0.53 16.79 17.44
C ASP A 41 -1.90 17.20 18.00
N TYR A 42 -2.84 16.25 18.12
CA TYR A 42 -4.14 16.49 18.76
C TYR A 42 -3.97 16.82 20.24
N ASN A 43 -3.31 15.98 21.04
CA ASN A 43 -3.21 16.15 22.49
C ASN A 43 -2.48 17.45 22.86
N ARG A 44 -1.55 17.91 22.01
CA ARG A 44 -0.86 19.21 22.17
C ARG A 44 -1.75 20.43 21.83
N LYS A 45 -2.71 20.32 20.92
CA LYS A 45 -3.44 21.47 20.33
C LYS A 45 -4.94 21.50 20.58
N GLY A 46 -5.54 20.37 20.97
CA GLY A 46 -6.99 20.14 20.93
C GLY A 46 -7.57 19.97 19.51
N PHE A 47 -6.74 19.95 18.46
CA PHE A 47 -7.19 19.75 17.07
C PHE A 47 -6.06 19.27 16.15
N ILE A 48 -6.43 18.55 15.09
CA ILE A 48 -5.55 18.20 13.96
C ILE A 48 -5.83 19.15 12.80
N ARG A 49 -4.78 19.53 12.05
CA ARG A 49 -4.91 20.36 10.85
C ARG A 49 -5.34 19.53 9.64
N GLY A 50 -6.64 19.44 9.41
CA GLY A 50 -7.19 18.92 8.15
C GLY A 50 -6.88 19.81 6.93
N LEU A 51 -7.30 19.34 5.76
CA LEU A 51 -7.06 19.97 4.45
C LEU A 51 -7.41 21.48 4.41
N THR A 52 -6.43 22.29 4.03
CA THR A 52 -6.60 23.72 3.78
C THR A 52 -7.31 24.01 2.46
N ASN A 53 -7.86 25.21 2.29
CA ASN A 53 -8.45 25.61 1.01
C ASN A 53 -7.43 25.59 -0.14
N ALA A 54 -6.15 25.91 0.13
CA ALA A 54 -5.09 25.87 -0.88
C ALA A 54 -4.87 24.43 -1.38
N GLN A 55 -4.69 23.47 -0.47
CA GLN A 55 -4.52 22.05 -0.83
C GLN A 55 -5.73 21.49 -1.58
N MET A 56 -6.96 21.88 -1.21
CA MET A 56 -8.16 21.52 -1.97
C MET A 56 -8.15 22.15 -3.38
N THR A 57 -7.79 23.42 -3.53
CA THR A 57 -7.63 24.06 -4.84
C THR A 57 -6.54 23.40 -5.67
N ASP A 58 -5.38 23.08 -5.09
CA ASP A 58 -4.29 22.36 -5.76
C ASP A 58 -4.74 20.95 -6.18
N HIS A 59 -5.63 20.32 -5.41
CA HIS A 59 -6.29 19.09 -5.83
C HIS A 59 -7.09 19.30 -7.11
N PHE A 60 -8.06 20.20 -7.09
CA PHE A 60 -8.97 20.41 -8.23
C PHE A 60 -8.24 20.91 -9.48
N GLN A 61 -7.13 21.64 -9.31
CA GLN A 61 -6.29 22.17 -10.40
C GLN A 61 -5.24 21.19 -10.94
N GLY A 62 -5.26 19.91 -10.53
CA GLY A 62 -4.27 18.94 -11.02
C GLY A 62 -2.95 18.89 -10.26
N LYS A 63 -2.54 20.02 -9.65
CA LYS A 63 -1.22 20.30 -9.07
C LYS A 63 -0.78 19.39 -7.92
N GLY A 64 -1.74 18.86 -7.16
CA GLY A 64 -1.47 17.90 -6.08
C GLY A 64 -2.52 16.80 -6.05
N THR A 65 -2.21 15.67 -5.43
CA THR A 65 -3.20 14.64 -5.14
C THR A 65 -3.37 14.53 -3.64
N TYR A 66 -4.62 14.52 -3.18
CA TYR A 66 -4.98 14.58 -1.76
C TYR A 66 -6.09 13.58 -1.47
N TYR A 67 -6.04 13.02 -0.28
CA TYR A 67 -6.87 11.92 0.17
C TYR A 67 -7.51 12.23 1.52
N PHE A 68 -8.66 11.63 1.78
CA PHE A 68 -9.47 11.88 2.96
C PHE A 68 -9.96 10.57 3.58
N TRP A 69 -10.34 10.65 4.86
CA TRP A 69 -11.21 9.67 5.51
C TRP A 69 -12.61 10.28 5.68
N ALA A 70 -13.65 9.46 5.66
CA ALA A 70 -15.00 9.86 6.02
C ALA A 70 -15.05 10.46 7.43
N ASP A 71 -15.94 11.42 7.64
CA ASP A 71 -16.14 11.97 8.98
C ASP A 71 -16.92 10.99 9.88
N GLY A 72 -16.22 10.31 10.78
CA GLY A 72 -16.82 9.40 11.76
C GLY A 72 -17.56 10.08 12.93
N ARG A 73 -17.46 11.41 13.12
CA ARG A 73 -17.99 12.07 14.32
C ARG A 73 -19.52 12.04 14.38
N THR A 74 -20.09 11.64 15.52
CA THR A 74 -21.55 11.59 15.75
C THR A 74 -22.29 12.90 15.45
N ARG A 75 -21.64 14.05 15.72
CA ARG A 75 -22.22 15.40 15.55
C ARG A 75 -22.34 15.89 14.10
N THR A 76 -21.77 15.22 13.11
CA THR A 76 -21.96 15.60 11.70
C THR A 76 -23.01 14.69 11.06
N PRO A 77 -23.98 15.23 10.31
CA PRO A 77 -25.08 14.43 9.77
C PRO A 77 -24.63 13.51 8.63
N TYR A 78 -23.69 13.96 7.80
CA TYR A 78 -23.25 13.25 6.61
C TYR A 78 -21.76 12.87 6.67
N ALA A 79 -21.42 11.80 5.95
CA ALA A 79 -20.06 11.39 5.67
C ALA A 79 -19.90 11.11 4.17
N LEU A 80 -18.75 11.42 3.58
CA LEU A 80 -18.45 11.09 2.18
C LEU A 80 -17.79 9.71 2.09
N LEU A 81 -18.27 8.85 1.19
CA LEU A 81 -17.59 7.62 0.78
C LEU A 81 -17.28 7.66 -0.71
N ASN A 82 -16.27 6.91 -1.13
CA ASN A 82 -15.85 6.78 -2.53
C ASN A 82 -16.07 5.32 -2.97
N ILE A 83 -16.69 5.14 -4.14
CA ILE A 83 -16.79 3.87 -4.85
C ILE A 83 -15.64 3.88 -5.86
N ASP A 84 -14.56 3.14 -5.58
CA ASP A 84 -13.41 3.09 -6.49
C ASP A 84 -13.57 1.92 -7.44
N ILE A 85 -13.69 2.22 -8.74
CA ILE A 85 -13.85 1.23 -9.82
C ILE A 85 -12.50 1.14 -10.52
N ASP A 86 -11.74 0.09 -10.19
CA ASP A 86 -10.34 -0.05 -10.56
C ASP A 86 -10.15 -0.91 -11.84
N ASN A 87 -9.14 -0.53 -12.62
CA ASN A 87 -8.69 -1.15 -13.88
C ASN A 87 -7.17 -0.95 -14.02
N HIS A 88 -6.39 -1.52 -13.10
CA HIS A 88 -4.94 -1.32 -13.01
C HIS A 88 -4.15 -2.23 -13.96
N LYS A 89 -4.54 -3.50 -14.05
CA LYS A 89 -3.86 -4.56 -14.79
C LYS A 89 -4.56 -4.84 -16.11
N PHE A 90 -5.89 -4.89 -16.08
CA PHE A 90 -6.75 -5.16 -17.24
C PHE A 90 -7.99 -4.24 -17.22
N GLY A 91 -8.89 -4.41 -18.18
CA GLY A 91 -10.04 -3.53 -18.39
C GLY A 91 -9.72 -2.19 -19.05
N THR A 92 -10.76 -1.40 -19.30
CA THR A 92 -10.71 -0.11 -20.01
C THR A 92 -11.49 0.98 -19.29
N LEU A 93 -11.15 2.25 -19.55
CA LEU A 93 -11.93 3.37 -19.01
C LEU A 93 -13.40 3.32 -19.48
N ALA A 94 -13.66 2.87 -20.70
CA ALA A 94 -15.02 2.69 -21.22
C ALA A 94 -15.82 1.66 -20.40
N ALA A 95 -15.21 0.53 -20.02
CA ALA A 95 -15.85 -0.47 -19.16
C ALA A 95 -16.13 0.07 -17.74
N ALA A 96 -15.17 0.78 -17.13
CA ALA A 96 -15.38 1.41 -15.82
C ALA A 96 -16.47 2.49 -15.86
N LEU A 97 -16.54 3.29 -16.93
CA LEU A 97 -17.61 4.27 -17.15
C LEU A 97 -18.97 3.61 -17.36
N ALA A 98 -19.03 2.51 -18.14
CA ALA A 98 -20.27 1.75 -18.33
C ALA A 98 -20.78 1.15 -17.00
N PHE A 99 -19.90 0.61 -16.17
CA PHE A 99 -20.28 0.12 -14.84
C PHE A 99 -20.73 1.26 -13.91
N ALA A 100 -20.04 2.41 -13.90
CA ALA A 100 -20.47 3.58 -13.13
C ALA A 100 -21.83 4.14 -13.58
N GLN A 101 -22.11 4.12 -14.89
CA GLN A 101 -23.41 4.49 -15.45
C GLN A 101 -24.50 3.49 -15.07
N TYR A 102 -24.21 2.18 -15.11
CA TYR A 102 -25.11 1.15 -14.59
C TYR A 102 -25.43 1.40 -13.11
N LEU A 103 -24.42 1.58 -12.25
CA LEU A 103 -24.61 1.91 -10.84
C LEU A 103 -25.49 3.16 -10.64
N LYS A 104 -25.28 4.22 -11.44
CA LYS A 104 -26.11 5.45 -11.41
C LYS A 104 -27.56 5.21 -11.84
N GLY A 105 -27.78 4.31 -12.79
CA GLY A 105 -29.09 4.00 -13.36
C GLY A 105 -29.93 3.02 -12.55
N THR A 106 -29.30 2.11 -11.79
CA THR A 106 -29.98 1.00 -11.11
C THR A 106 -29.91 1.05 -9.59
N ILE A 107 -28.71 1.27 -9.01
CA ILE A 107 -28.49 1.12 -7.56
C ILE A 107 -28.46 2.47 -6.83
N PHE A 108 -27.84 3.48 -7.45
CA PHE A 108 -27.57 4.80 -6.86
C PHE A 108 -28.09 5.93 -7.75
N PRO A 109 -29.41 6.18 -7.80
CA PRO A 109 -29.97 7.31 -8.53
C PRO A 109 -29.30 8.62 -8.15
N GLY A 110 -28.83 9.35 -9.16
CA GLY A 110 -28.11 10.62 -8.98
C GLY A 110 -26.60 10.51 -8.70
N LEU A 111 -26.00 9.32 -8.69
CA LEU A 111 -24.57 9.12 -8.40
C LEU A 111 -23.66 10.07 -9.20
N TYR A 112 -22.91 10.90 -8.49
CA TYR A 112 -21.78 11.62 -9.06
C TYR A 112 -20.59 10.68 -9.23
N PHE A 113 -20.00 10.68 -10.42
CA PHE A 113 -18.75 9.97 -10.70
C PHE A 113 -17.89 10.73 -11.73
N GLU A 114 -16.58 10.45 -11.72
CA GLU A 114 -15.55 11.07 -12.56
C GLU A 114 -14.44 10.05 -12.91
N PRO A 115 -13.76 10.19 -14.05
CA PRO A 115 -12.60 9.34 -14.38
C PRO A 115 -11.48 9.43 -13.33
N SER A 116 -10.85 8.30 -13.01
CA SER A 116 -9.67 8.31 -12.13
C SER A 116 -8.46 8.89 -12.87
N THR A 117 -7.67 9.74 -12.19
CA THR A 117 -6.55 10.46 -12.82
C THR A 117 -5.38 9.58 -13.28
N ASN A 118 -5.44 8.27 -13.00
CA ASN A 118 -4.46 7.31 -13.47
C ASN A 118 -4.95 6.58 -14.74
N GLY A 119 -6.07 7.01 -15.33
CA GLY A 119 -6.39 6.83 -16.75
C GLY A 119 -7.29 5.65 -17.14
N LYS A 120 -7.69 4.78 -16.20
CA LYS A 120 -8.51 3.59 -16.52
C LYS A 120 -9.67 3.29 -15.56
N GLY A 121 -9.61 3.80 -14.34
CA GLY A 121 -10.67 3.61 -13.35
C GLY A 121 -11.68 4.76 -13.33
N VAL A 122 -12.69 4.66 -12.48
CA VAL A 122 -13.70 5.69 -12.23
C VAL A 122 -13.96 5.78 -10.73
N HIS A 123 -14.07 6.99 -10.20
CA HIS A 123 -14.46 7.21 -8.80
C HIS A 123 -15.91 7.67 -8.75
N GLY A 124 -16.79 6.87 -8.15
CA GLY A 124 -18.12 7.28 -7.71
C GLY A 124 -18.08 7.87 -6.29
N TYR A 125 -19.02 8.73 -5.94
CA TYR A 125 -19.08 9.36 -4.62
C TYR A 125 -20.51 9.39 -4.07
N VAL A 126 -20.71 8.82 -2.88
CA VAL A 126 -22.01 8.79 -2.18
C VAL A 126 -21.90 9.49 -0.83
N LEU A 127 -23.00 10.10 -0.39
CA LEU A 127 -23.12 10.62 0.97
C LEU A 127 -23.81 9.59 1.84
N PHE A 128 -23.31 9.39 3.06
CA PHE A 128 -23.96 8.55 4.05
C PHE A 128 -24.63 9.40 5.14
N ASP A 129 -25.95 9.29 5.30
CA ASP A 129 -26.72 9.90 6.40
C ASP A 129 -26.55 9.09 7.69
N LYS A 130 -25.73 9.63 8.59
CA LYS A 130 -25.37 8.97 9.85
C LYS A 130 -26.45 9.04 10.91
N ARG A 131 -27.38 10.00 10.87
CA ARG A 131 -28.40 10.22 11.93
C ARG A 131 -27.87 10.11 13.37
N GLY A 132 -26.65 10.60 13.62
CA GLY A 132 -25.98 10.58 14.92
C GLY A 132 -25.01 9.41 15.17
N PHE A 133 -24.85 8.46 14.25
CA PHE A 133 -23.91 7.33 14.41
C PHE A 133 -22.44 7.76 14.36
N GLY A 134 -21.61 7.01 15.10
CA GLY A 134 -20.16 7.16 15.14
C GLY A 134 -19.41 6.39 14.05
N ASP A 135 -18.08 6.42 14.14
CA ASP A 135 -17.11 5.82 13.24
C ASP A 135 -17.23 4.29 13.15
N GLU A 136 -17.40 3.57 14.26
CA GLU A 136 -17.53 2.10 14.26
C GLU A 136 -18.70 1.63 13.40
N ARG A 137 -19.89 2.22 13.60
CA ARG A 137 -21.10 1.86 12.85
C ARG A 137 -21.02 2.30 11.39
N LEU A 138 -20.43 3.46 11.11
CA LEU A 138 -20.16 3.90 9.74
C LEU A 138 -19.21 2.92 9.03
N HIS A 139 -18.15 2.46 9.72
CA HIS A 139 -17.19 1.49 9.19
C HIS A 139 -17.84 0.13 8.91
N GLY A 140 -18.72 -0.35 9.79
CA GLY A 140 -19.50 -1.57 9.56
C GLY A 140 -20.42 -1.47 8.34
N LEU A 141 -21.14 -0.35 8.19
CA LEU A 141 -22.04 -0.12 7.05
C LEU A 141 -21.29 0.07 5.72
N ALA A 142 -20.14 0.73 5.73
CA ALA A 142 -19.27 0.85 4.56
C ALA A 142 -18.75 -0.53 4.11
N LYS A 143 -18.40 -1.42 5.04
CA LYS A 143 -18.06 -2.83 4.74
C LYS A 143 -19.24 -3.64 4.19
N MET A 144 -20.47 -3.37 4.62
CA MET A 144 -21.67 -3.99 4.03
C MET A 144 -21.87 -3.52 2.58
N LEU A 145 -21.71 -2.22 2.32
CA LEU A 145 -21.82 -1.64 0.97
C LEU A 145 -20.71 -2.14 0.02
N ASP A 146 -19.49 -2.34 0.54
CA ASP A 146 -18.39 -2.97 -0.21
C ASP A 146 -18.73 -4.40 -0.67
N ARG A 147 -19.35 -5.21 0.20
CA ARG A 147 -19.83 -6.55 -0.15
C ARG A 147 -20.92 -6.50 -1.22
N VAL A 148 -21.91 -5.61 -1.07
CA VAL A 148 -22.97 -5.37 -2.07
C VAL A 148 -22.35 -5.06 -3.43
N LEU A 149 -21.43 -4.10 -3.48
CA LEU A 149 -20.78 -3.68 -4.73
C LEU A 149 -20.04 -4.82 -5.42
N LYS A 150 -19.37 -5.70 -4.67
CA LYS A 150 -18.68 -6.87 -5.23
C LYS A 150 -19.63 -7.92 -5.82
N VAL A 151 -20.83 -8.08 -5.25
CA VAL A 151 -21.88 -8.93 -5.85
C VAL A 151 -22.49 -8.26 -7.09
N VAL A 152 -22.80 -6.95 -7.00
CA VAL A 152 -23.32 -6.16 -8.14
C VAL A 152 -22.35 -6.14 -9.32
N HIS A 153 -21.05 -5.95 -9.06
CA HIS A 153 -19.99 -6.01 -10.07
C HIS A 153 -19.92 -7.38 -10.74
N ARG A 154 -19.92 -8.47 -9.97
CA ARG A 154 -19.93 -9.84 -10.53
C ARG A 154 -21.13 -10.06 -11.46
N LYS A 155 -22.35 -9.77 -10.99
CA LYS A 155 -23.59 -9.92 -11.79
C LYS A 155 -23.59 -9.06 -13.05
N TRP A 156 -23.09 -7.83 -12.95
CA TRP A 156 -22.94 -6.95 -14.12
C TRP A 156 -21.88 -7.49 -15.09
N GLN A 157 -20.75 -8.01 -14.60
CA GLN A 157 -19.67 -8.55 -15.42
C GLN A 157 -20.10 -9.82 -16.18
N GLU A 158 -20.91 -10.68 -15.55
CA GLU A 158 -21.52 -11.86 -16.18
C GLU A 158 -22.44 -11.48 -17.35
N GLN A 159 -23.15 -10.35 -17.23
CA GLN A 159 -24.03 -9.81 -18.27
C GLN A 159 -23.28 -9.00 -19.35
N ASN A 160 -22.05 -8.58 -19.07
CA ASN A 160 -21.24 -7.70 -19.93
C ASN A 160 -19.80 -8.25 -20.07
N PRO A 161 -19.59 -9.48 -20.59
CA PRO A 161 -18.28 -10.13 -20.59
C PRO A 161 -17.20 -9.36 -21.36
N ASP A 162 -17.58 -8.59 -22.39
CA ASP A 162 -16.65 -7.77 -23.19
C ASP A 162 -16.22 -6.47 -22.48
N LEU A 163 -16.97 -6.03 -21.47
CA LEU A 163 -16.71 -4.80 -20.71
C LEU A 163 -16.03 -5.14 -19.38
N VAL A 164 -14.77 -5.62 -19.45
CA VAL A 164 -14.05 -6.07 -18.26
C VAL A 164 -13.70 -4.91 -17.31
N VAL A 165 -14.09 -5.05 -16.04
CA VAL A 165 -13.72 -4.21 -14.91
C VAL A 165 -12.96 -5.07 -13.89
N GLU A 166 -11.75 -4.67 -13.48
CA GLU A 166 -10.88 -5.45 -12.58
C GLU A 166 -11.45 -5.57 -11.17
N GLY A 167 -12.07 -4.51 -10.64
CA GLY A 167 -12.75 -4.58 -9.35
C GLY A 167 -13.49 -3.31 -8.96
N VAL A 168 -14.22 -3.43 -7.86
CA VAL A 168 -14.84 -2.31 -7.16
C VAL A 168 -14.66 -2.47 -5.65
N GLU A 169 -14.39 -1.37 -4.94
CA GLU A 169 -14.33 -1.33 -3.48
C GLU A 169 -14.84 0.00 -2.90
N ILE A 170 -15.26 -0.02 -1.63
CA ILE A 170 -15.53 1.23 -0.88
C ILE A 170 -14.24 1.75 -0.25
N LYS A 171 -13.85 2.97 -0.64
CA LYS A 171 -12.77 3.73 -0.02
C LYS A 171 -13.31 4.88 0.82
N GLY A 172 -12.46 5.38 1.71
CA GLY A 172 -12.79 6.51 2.59
C GLY A 172 -13.30 6.08 3.96
N HIS A 173 -13.08 4.85 4.41
CA HIS A 173 -13.44 4.42 5.76
C HIS A 173 -12.98 5.44 6.84
N PRO A 174 -13.80 5.75 7.87
CA PRO A 174 -13.42 6.68 8.93
C PRO A 174 -12.24 6.13 9.75
N PRO A 175 -11.41 6.99 10.36
CA PRO A 175 -10.53 6.53 11.43
C PRO A 175 -11.38 6.18 12.65
N ARG A 176 -10.96 5.16 13.42
CA ARG A 176 -11.54 4.85 14.73
C ARG A 176 -10.63 5.42 15.80
N ILE A 177 -11.22 6.08 16.80
CA ILE A 177 -10.48 6.90 17.76
C ILE A 177 -10.94 6.60 19.18
N THR A 178 -10.00 6.17 20.02
CA THR A 178 -10.22 5.95 21.45
C THR A 178 -9.93 7.25 22.20
N TRP A 179 -10.89 7.70 23.00
CA TRP A 179 -10.83 8.97 23.72
C TRP A 179 -10.74 8.73 25.23
N ALA A 180 -9.74 9.34 25.87
CA ALA A 180 -9.63 9.42 27.31
C ALA A 180 -10.79 10.23 27.91
N ARG A 181 -11.03 10.04 29.22
CA ARG A 181 -12.06 10.77 29.97
C ARG A 181 -11.85 12.29 30.01
N ASP A 182 -10.62 12.76 29.83
CA ASP A 182 -10.26 14.19 29.78
C ASP A 182 -10.36 14.79 28.36
N GLY A 183 -10.71 13.98 27.36
CA GLY A 183 -10.81 14.38 25.96
C GLY A 183 -9.50 14.29 25.17
N GLN A 184 -8.42 13.75 25.74
CA GLN A 184 -7.23 13.36 24.98
C GLN A 184 -7.52 12.14 24.09
N MET A 185 -6.78 12.05 22.99
CA MET A 185 -6.73 10.88 22.11
C MET A 185 -5.78 9.85 22.72
N GLU A 186 -6.27 8.65 23.03
CA GLU A 186 -5.45 7.54 23.54
C GLU A 186 -4.88 6.71 22.39
N ASP A 187 -5.74 6.37 21.43
CA ASP A 187 -5.40 5.58 20.24
C ASP A 187 -6.15 6.09 19.00
N LEU A 188 -5.57 5.84 17.82
CA LEU A 188 -6.12 6.15 16.52
C LEU A 188 -5.81 5.01 15.54
N ILE A 189 -6.82 4.24 15.17
CA ILE A 189 -6.74 3.30 14.05
C ILE A 189 -7.09 4.07 12.78
N SER A 190 -6.07 4.31 11.94
CA SER A 190 -6.21 4.94 10.62
C SER A 190 -7.32 4.28 9.78
N GLY A 191 -8.13 5.12 9.14
CA GLY A 191 -9.11 4.67 8.14
C GLY A 191 -8.47 4.34 6.79
N GLN A 192 -9.29 3.88 5.84
CA GLN A 192 -8.87 3.68 4.45
C GLN A 192 -9.03 5.00 3.68
N PHE A 193 -7.95 5.48 3.06
CA PHE A 193 -8.00 6.73 2.29
C PHE A 193 -8.84 6.60 1.01
N ALA A 194 -9.75 7.55 0.80
CA ALA A 194 -10.34 7.85 -0.50
C ALA A 194 -9.66 9.06 -1.12
N LYS A 195 -9.57 9.12 -2.45
CA LYS A 195 -9.12 10.34 -3.15
C LYS A 195 -10.25 11.36 -3.15
N LEU A 196 -9.95 12.65 -2.95
CA LEU A 196 -10.94 13.71 -3.17
C LEU A 196 -11.44 13.72 -4.63
N PRO A 197 -12.69 14.15 -4.87
CA PRO A 197 -13.19 14.44 -6.22
C PRO A 197 -12.42 15.59 -6.88
N ARG A 198 -12.10 15.43 -8.16
CA ARG A 198 -11.27 16.31 -8.99
C ARG A 198 -12.08 17.40 -9.67
N GLU A 199 -13.25 17.05 -10.21
CA GLU A 199 -14.05 17.93 -11.08
C GLU A 199 -15.03 18.83 -10.31
N LEU A 200 -14.89 18.92 -8.98
CA LEU A 200 -15.80 19.71 -8.13
C LEU A 200 -15.94 21.19 -8.51
N LEU A 201 -14.97 21.80 -9.19
CA LEU A 201 -15.07 23.21 -9.58
C LEU A 201 -16.00 23.43 -10.77
N SER A 202 -16.17 22.44 -11.65
CA SER A 202 -17.06 22.48 -12.81
C SER A 202 -18.40 21.77 -12.56
N ARG A 203 -18.42 20.74 -11.71
CA ARG A 203 -19.59 19.87 -11.46
C ARG A 203 -20.09 19.92 -10.00
N PHE A 204 -19.92 21.05 -9.32
CA PHE A 204 -20.22 21.17 -7.88
C PHE A 204 -21.67 20.82 -7.53
N ASP A 205 -22.65 21.31 -8.30
CA ASP A 205 -24.06 21.08 -8.00
C ASP A 205 -24.49 19.63 -8.27
N GLU A 206 -23.89 18.95 -9.26
CA GLU A 206 -24.08 17.50 -9.45
C GLU A 206 -23.51 16.72 -8.27
N PHE A 207 -22.29 17.01 -7.83
CA PHE A 207 -21.70 16.37 -6.65
C PHE A 207 -22.52 16.62 -5.38
N LYS A 208 -23.00 17.84 -5.18
CA LYS A 208 -23.82 18.24 -4.04
C LYS A 208 -25.19 17.55 -4.04
N ALA A 209 -25.70 17.18 -5.20
CA ALA A 209 -26.93 16.41 -5.41
C ALA A 209 -26.69 14.90 -5.60
N THR A 210 -25.48 14.39 -5.30
CA THR A 210 -25.17 12.95 -5.41
C THR A 210 -26.04 12.11 -4.46
N THR A 211 -26.13 10.81 -4.76
CA THR A 211 -26.89 9.84 -3.97
C THR A 211 -26.55 9.92 -2.47
N VAL A 212 -27.58 10.04 -1.66
CA VAL A 212 -27.52 9.93 -0.20
C VAL A 212 -28.05 8.56 0.19
N LEU A 213 -27.36 7.84 1.07
CA LEU A 213 -27.74 6.54 1.59
C LEU A 213 -27.87 6.61 3.11
N ASP A 214 -28.93 6.01 3.67
CA ASP A 214 -29.05 5.77 5.10
C ASP A 214 -28.74 4.30 5.49
N SER A 215 -28.73 4.02 6.80
CA SER A 215 -28.41 2.67 7.30
C SER A 215 -29.43 1.60 6.90
N ARG A 216 -30.71 1.96 6.69
CA ARG A 216 -31.76 1.04 6.25
C ARG A 216 -31.59 0.70 4.77
N GLU A 217 -31.21 1.69 3.96
CA GLU A 217 -30.96 1.48 2.53
C GLU A 217 -29.76 0.56 2.30
N ILE A 218 -28.65 0.77 3.02
CA ILE A 218 -27.50 -0.16 2.99
C ILE A 218 -27.89 -1.55 3.51
N SER A 219 -28.65 -1.66 4.61
CA SER A 219 -29.09 -2.97 5.11
C SER A 219 -30.03 -3.68 4.15
N ARG A 220 -30.93 -2.97 3.45
CA ARG A 220 -31.81 -3.53 2.42
C ARG A 220 -31.00 -4.04 1.23
N LEU A 221 -30.09 -3.22 0.70
CA LEU A 221 -29.19 -3.63 -0.39
C LEU A 221 -28.35 -4.83 0.04
N TYR A 222 -27.84 -4.84 1.26
CA TYR A 222 -27.07 -5.97 1.77
C TYR A 222 -27.89 -7.26 1.76
N LEU A 223 -29.11 -7.27 2.31
CA LEU A 223 -30.02 -8.42 2.27
C LEU A 223 -30.41 -8.85 0.84
N GLU A 224 -30.63 -7.88 -0.07
CA GLU A 224 -30.94 -8.14 -1.49
C GLU A 224 -29.80 -8.83 -2.26
N TYR A 225 -28.56 -8.69 -1.79
CA TYR A 225 -27.36 -9.26 -2.40
C TYR A 225 -26.59 -10.25 -1.49
N GLU A 226 -27.14 -10.66 -0.33
CA GLU A 226 -26.47 -11.54 0.64
C GLU A 226 -26.53 -13.03 0.27
N ASP A 227 -27.58 -13.48 -0.43
CA ASP A 227 -27.88 -14.90 -0.69
C ASP A 227 -26.96 -15.61 -1.69
N GLU A 228 -25.95 -14.94 -2.24
CA GLU A 228 -24.98 -15.57 -3.15
C GLU A 228 -23.60 -15.72 -2.52
N PRO A 229 -23.09 -16.95 -2.35
CA PRO A 229 -21.72 -17.15 -1.89
C PRO A 229 -20.76 -16.44 -2.86
N VAL A 230 -19.90 -15.58 -2.31
CA VAL A 230 -18.92 -14.80 -3.08
C VAL A 230 -17.79 -15.73 -3.53
N VAL A 231 -18.10 -16.61 -4.48
CA VAL A 231 -17.10 -17.36 -5.24
C VAL A 231 -16.43 -16.34 -6.15
N SER A 232 -15.23 -15.92 -5.75
CA SER A 232 -14.33 -15.14 -6.61
C SER A 232 -13.90 -16.03 -7.78
N ALA A 233 -14.72 -16.06 -8.84
CA ALA A 233 -14.34 -16.61 -10.12
C ALA A 233 -13.22 -15.73 -10.71
N ARG A 234 -11.98 -16.03 -10.32
CA ARG A 234 -10.82 -15.50 -11.05
C ARG A 234 -10.94 -15.99 -12.49
N PRO A 235 -10.97 -15.11 -13.50
CA PRO A 235 -10.82 -15.56 -14.87
C PRO A 235 -9.49 -16.33 -14.97
N VAL A 236 -9.49 -17.42 -15.73
CA VAL A 236 -8.28 -18.21 -16.00
C VAL A 236 -7.41 -17.43 -16.98
N VAL A 237 -6.69 -16.45 -16.43
CA VAL A 237 -5.67 -15.70 -17.15
C VAL A 237 -4.41 -16.56 -17.21
N GLU A 238 -3.85 -16.73 -18.41
CA GLU A 238 -2.56 -17.40 -18.62
C GLU A 238 -1.48 -16.83 -17.68
N PRO A 239 -0.48 -17.64 -17.26
CA PRO A 239 0.51 -17.24 -16.25
C PRO A 239 1.26 -15.96 -16.65
N ALA A 240 0.84 -14.84 -16.05
CA ALA A 240 1.36 -13.53 -16.35
C ALA A 240 2.85 -13.43 -15.97
N LYS A 241 3.67 -12.91 -16.89
CA LYS A 241 5.08 -12.58 -16.61
C LYS A 241 5.15 -11.69 -15.36
N ALA A 242 5.97 -12.12 -14.39
CA ALA A 242 5.98 -11.57 -13.04
C ALA A 242 6.18 -10.04 -13.02
N ARG A 243 5.28 -9.34 -12.32
CA ARG A 243 5.41 -7.90 -12.04
C ARG A 243 5.98 -7.70 -10.65
N GLY A 244 7.08 -6.96 -10.56
CA GLY A 244 7.58 -6.44 -9.28
C GLY A 244 6.69 -5.31 -8.72
N SER A 245 6.92 -4.99 -7.45
CA SER A 245 6.14 -4.04 -6.62
C SER A 245 4.77 -4.56 -6.15
N GLN A 246 4.81 -5.34 -5.07
CA GLN A 246 3.74 -5.36 -4.08
C GLN A 246 4.05 -4.27 -3.05
N THR A 247 3.26 -3.20 -2.99
CA THR A 247 3.34 -2.23 -1.88
C THR A 247 2.44 -2.70 -0.74
N GLY A 248 3.03 -3.10 0.38
CA GLY A 248 2.32 -3.63 1.55
C GLY A 248 3.24 -4.47 2.43
N CYS A 249 2.98 -4.49 3.74
CA CYS A 249 3.66 -5.42 4.64
C CYS A 249 3.18 -6.84 4.35
N VAL A 250 4.10 -7.77 4.12
CA VAL A 250 3.80 -9.21 3.92
C VAL A 250 3.62 -9.94 5.24
N VAL A 251 4.18 -9.40 6.33
CA VAL A 251 3.98 -9.89 7.71
C VAL A 251 2.57 -9.54 8.16
N LYS A 252 1.84 -10.55 8.66
CA LYS A 252 0.45 -10.39 9.15
C LYS A 252 0.46 -10.28 10.67
N GLN A 253 -0.62 -9.77 11.24
CA GLN A 253 -0.81 -9.73 12.69
C GLN A 253 -0.65 -11.12 13.32
N ALA A 254 -1.20 -12.17 12.69
CA ALA A 254 -1.07 -13.54 13.19
C ALA A 254 0.38 -14.04 13.25
N ASP A 255 1.31 -13.47 12.47
CA ASP A 255 2.74 -13.77 12.54
C ASP A 255 3.39 -12.97 13.68
N LEU A 256 3.00 -11.70 13.88
CA LEU A 256 3.42 -10.86 15.02
C LEU A 256 2.95 -11.42 16.37
N ASP A 257 1.76 -12.01 16.44
CA ASP A 257 1.21 -12.67 17.62
C ASP A 257 2.06 -13.89 18.05
N GLN A 258 3.00 -14.35 17.21
CA GLN A 258 3.95 -15.43 17.46
C GLN A 258 5.39 -14.91 17.73
N TRP A 259 5.57 -13.62 18.01
CA TRP A 259 6.88 -12.98 18.24
C TRP A 259 7.81 -13.74 19.18
N ASP A 260 7.27 -14.25 20.30
CA ASP A 260 8.07 -14.98 21.30
C ASP A 260 8.72 -16.26 20.73
N ALA A 261 8.09 -16.94 19.77
CA ALA A 261 8.66 -18.11 19.09
C ALA A 261 9.83 -17.71 18.19
N TYR A 262 9.70 -16.61 17.43
CA TYR A 262 10.82 -16.06 16.64
C TYR A 262 11.99 -15.66 17.54
N LEU A 263 11.69 -15.05 18.69
CA LEU A 263 12.70 -14.61 19.65
C LEU A 263 13.38 -15.79 20.36
N ALA A 264 12.65 -16.87 20.65
CA ALA A 264 13.20 -18.11 21.19
C ALA A 264 14.18 -18.75 20.20
N VAL A 265 13.76 -18.97 18.94
CA VAL A 265 14.66 -19.47 17.89
C VAL A 265 15.87 -18.54 17.73
N ALA A 266 15.65 -17.23 17.60
CA ALA A 266 16.71 -16.25 17.42
C ALA A 266 17.78 -16.26 18.53
N LYS A 267 17.40 -16.49 19.79
CA LYS A 267 18.34 -16.64 20.93
C LYS A 267 19.22 -17.88 20.80
N THR A 268 18.76 -18.95 20.15
CA THR A 268 19.60 -20.12 19.84
C THR A 268 20.61 -19.83 18.72
N LEU A 269 20.23 -18.99 17.74
CA LEU A 269 21.07 -18.65 16.58
C LEU A 269 22.09 -17.54 16.88
N VAL A 270 21.79 -16.65 17.83
CA VAL A 270 22.60 -15.48 18.24
C VAL A 270 22.84 -15.51 19.75
N VAL A 271 23.70 -16.43 20.19
CA VAL A 271 24.10 -16.61 21.60
C VAL A 271 24.84 -15.38 22.17
N SER A 272 25.49 -14.59 21.31
CA SER A 272 26.11 -13.31 21.68
C SER A 272 26.00 -12.31 20.52
N PRO A 273 26.00 -10.99 20.77
CA PRO A 273 25.82 -9.99 19.72
C PRO A 273 26.87 -10.09 18.61
N LEU A 274 26.41 -10.20 17.37
CA LEU A 274 27.27 -10.31 16.20
C LEU A 274 27.92 -8.96 15.90
N LYS A 275 29.25 -8.96 15.74
CA LYS A 275 29.99 -7.79 15.24
C LYS A 275 29.66 -7.58 13.77
N THR A 276 29.35 -6.34 13.40
CA THR A 276 29.26 -5.95 11.98
C THR A 276 30.60 -5.37 11.50
N THR A 277 30.68 -5.02 10.22
CA THR A 277 31.82 -4.26 9.66
C THR A 277 31.88 -2.79 10.10
N GLY A 278 30.92 -2.33 10.91
CA GLY A 278 30.86 -0.99 11.47
C GLY A 278 30.91 -0.96 12.99
N ARG A 279 30.36 0.11 13.58
CA ARG A 279 30.22 0.24 15.05
C ARG A 279 28.96 -0.44 15.58
N GLU A 280 28.10 -0.88 14.68
CA GLU A 280 26.83 -1.54 14.97
C GLU A 280 27.05 -3.00 15.36
N VAL A 281 26.21 -3.52 16.27
CA VAL A 281 26.10 -4.94 16.60
C VAL A 281 24.67 -5.43 16.36
N ALA A 282 24.53 -6.68 15.91
CA ALA A 282 23.23 -7.33 15.74
C ALA A 282 22.94 -8.28 16.90
N THR A 283 21.73 -8.23 17.45
CA THR A 283 21.30 -9.01 18.62
C THR A 283 20.31 -10.12 18.22
N ALA A 284 19.85 -10.91 19.21
CA ALA A 284 18.80 -11.89 19.00
C ALA A 284 17.48 -11.22 18.58
N GLU A 285 17.17 -10.02 19.05
CA GLU A 285 15.98 -9.26 18.67
C GLU A 285 16.04 -8.82 17.19
N ASP A 286 17.22 -8.40 16.69
CA ASP A 286 17.39 -8.14 15.26
C ASP A 286 17.26 -9.45 14.43
N MET A 287 17.72 -10.59 14.96
CA MET A 287 17.53 -11.89 14.29
C MET A 287 16.05 -12.30 14.28
N ALA A 288 15.29 -12.08 15.36
CA ALA A 288 13.86 -12.38 15.43
C ALA A 288 13.08 -11.55 14.39
N ALA A 289 13.36 -10.24 14.32
CA ALA A 289 12.80 -9.34 13.31
C ALA A 289 13.14 -9.82 11.88
N LEU A 290 14.37 -10.29 11.64
CA LEU A 290 14.76 -10.84 10.35
C LEU A 290 14.00 -12.14 10.04
N LEU A 291 13.95 -13.11 10.96
CA LEU A 291 13.29 -14.40 10.75
C LEU A 291 11.80 -14.25 10.41
N LEU A 292 11.10 -13.38 11.13
CA LEU A 292 9.70 -13.01 10.87
C LEU A 292 9.50 -12.52 9.43
N VAL A 293 10.35 -11.60 8.96
CA VAL A 293 10.27 -11.06 7.60
C VAL A 293 10.72 -12.09 6.55
N LEU A 294 11.73 -12.91 6.84
CA LEU A 294 12.25 -13.92 5.92
C LEU A 294 11.28 -15.09 5.74
N GLU A 295 10.58 -15.56 6.77
CA GLU A 295 9.54 -16.59 6.63
C GLU A 295 8.39 -16.09 5.76
N ALA A 296 7.91 -14.86 6.01
CA ALA A 296 6.88 -14.23 5.19
C ALA A 296 7.32 -14.08 3.72
N CYS A 297 8.58 -13.69 3.48
CA CYS A 297 9.15 -13.60 2.13
C CYS A 297 9.42 -14.98 1.49
N THR A 298 9.67 -16.03 2.28
CA THR A 298 9.87 -17.42 1.79
C THR A 298 8.53 -18.05 1.40
N ASN A 299 7.45 -17.69 2.10
CA ASN A 299 6.09 -18.12 1.75
C ASN A 299 5.47 -17.33 0.56
N ASP A 300 6.05 -16.19 0.15
CA ASP A 300 5.64 -15.38 -1.02
C ASP A 300 6.84 -14.87 -1.83
N MET A 301 7.71 -15.81 -2.24
CA MET A 301 8.93 -15.53 -3.00
C MET A 301 8.64 -14.91 -4.38
N ASN A 302 9.65 -14.27 -4.96
CA ASN A 302 9.58 -13.88 -6.36
C ASN A 302 9.45 -15.11 -7.27
N ALA A 303 8.79 -14.97 -8.41
CA ALA A 303 8.56 -16.07 -9.36
C ALA A 303 9.84 -16.69 -9.96
N ASP A 304 11.01 -16.07 -9.76
CA ASP A 304 12.33 -16.58 -10.18
C ASP A 304 13.13 -17.22 -9.03
N GLY A 305 12.50 -17.50 -7.88
CA GLY A 305 13.16 -18.06 -6.70
C GLY A 305 14.06 -17.08 -5.94
N SER A 306 14.10 -15.79 -6.32
CA SER A 306 14.96 -14.82 -5.62
C SER A 306 14.34 -14.28 -4.32
N MET A 307 15.17 -14.14 -3.29
CA MET A 307 14.79 -13.44 -2.05
C MET A 307 14.78 -11.92 -2.26
N PRO A 308 13.63 -11.23 -2.09
CA PRO A 308 13.51 -9.82 -2.41
C PRO A 308 14.12 -8.93 -1.31
N THR A 309 15.45 -8.72 -1.32
CA THR A 309 16.16 -7.87 -0.32
C THR A 309 15.53 -6.47 -0.13
N ALA A 310 15.01 -5.86 -1.20
CA ALA A 310 14.29 -4.59 -1.11
C ALA A 310 12.96 -4.71 -0.33
N ARG A 311 12.21 -5.80 -0.53
CA ARG A 311 10.95 -6.09 0.20
C ARG A 311 11.23 -6.43 1.67
N ILE A 312 12.33 -7.16 1.95
CA ILE A 312 12.80 -7.42 3.33
C ILE A 312 13.06 -6.10 4.06
N ARG A 313 13.83 -5.20 3.44
CA ARG A 313 14.07 -3.86 3.97
C ARG A 313 12.78 -3.08 4.23
N GLU A 314 11.90 -2.99 3.23
CA GLU A 314 10.64 -2.26 3.33
C GLU A 314 9.75 -2.81 4.46
N ASN A 315 9.71 -4.13 4.64
CA ASN A 315 8.96 -4.76 5.72
C ASN A 315 9.55 -4.47 7.10
N TRP A 316 10.87 -4.55 7.26
CA TRP A 316 11.52 -4.16 8.53
C TRP A 316 11.26 -2.68 8.84
N GLU A 317 11.39 -1.78 7.86
CA GLU A 317 11.10 -0.35 8.03
C GLU A 317 9.63 -0.13 8.45
N ILE A 318 8.66 -0.86 7.88
CA ILE A 318 7.25 -0.81 8.31
C ILE A 318 7.06 -1.31 9.74
N LEU A 319 7.63 -2.46 10.11
CA LEU A 319 7.53 -3.00 11.47
C LEU A 319 8.11 -2.03 12.52
N HIS A 320 9.23 -1.37 12.20
CA HIS A 320 9.81 -0.35 13.07
C HIS A 320 8.92 0.89 13.18
N ASP A 321 8.38 1.38 12.06
CA ASP A 321 7.53 2.58 12.03
C ASP A 321 6.16 2.38 12.71
N ASN A 322 5.71 1.13 12.84
CA ASN A 322 4.57 0.73 13.66
C ASN A 322 4.91 0.61 15.16
N GLY A 323 6.18 0.40 15.51
CA GLY A 323 6.62 0.05 16.86
C GLY A 323 6.64 -1.45 17.18
N ASP A 324 6.44 -2.31 16.17
CA ASP A 324 6.48 -3.78 16.30
C ASP A 324 7.92 -4.29 16.57
N VAL A 325 8.94 -3.58 16.07
CA VAL A 325 10.36 -3.85 16.36
C VAL A 325 11.10 -2.58 16.77
N GLU A 326 11.91 -2.65 17.84
CA GLU A 326 12.54 -1.47 18.44
C GLU A 326 13.58 -0.79 17.53
N ARG A 327 14.31 -1.56 16.71
CA ARG A 327 15.47 -1.06 15.96
C ARG A 327 15.17 -0.95 14.45
N PRO A 328 15.46 0.19 13.80
CA PRO A 328 15.21 0.37 12.37
C PRO A 328 16.15 -0.47 11.52
N TRP A 329 15.80 -0.68 10.24
CA TRP A 329 16.65 -1.39 9.29
C TRP A 329 18.08 -0.87 9.27
N CYS A 330 19.06 -1.79 9.29
CA CYS A 330 20.47 -1.48 9.15
C CYS A 330 21.14 -2.49 8.21
N PRO A 331 21.66 -2.07 7.04
CA PRO A 331 22.28 -2.98 6.08
C PRO A 331 23.43 -3.81 6.68
N ARG A 332 24.22 -3.22 7.58
CA ARG A 332 25.33 -3.90 8.26
C ARG A 332 24.86 -5.01 9.21
N ARG A 333 23.76 -4.79 9.95
CA ARG A 333 23.15 -5.82 10.81
C ARG A 333 22.57 -6.94 9.97
N TYR A 334 21.82 -6.59 8.92
CA TYR A 334 21.26 -7.57 7.98
C TYR A 334 22.33 -8.48 7.37
N THR A 335 23.45 -7.93 6.88
CA THR A 335 24.56 -8.73 6.37
C THR A 335 25.10 -9.70 7.42
N ALA A 336 25.42 -9.22 8.63
CA ALA A 336 25.93 -10.08 9.70
C ALA A 336 24.96 -11.21 10.10
N LEU A 337 23.65 -10.91 10.16
CA LEU A 337 22.61 -11.89 10.47
C LEU A 337 22.45 -12.94 9.36
N ARG A 338 22.39 -12.50 8.09
CA ARG A 338 22.33 -13.40 6.93
C ARG A 338 23.56 -14.31 6.86
N ASP A 339 24.75 -13.76 7.13
CA ASP A 339 26.01 -14.50 7.06
C ASP A 339 26.13 -15.50 8.23
N GLN A 340 25.55 -15.18 9.41
CA GLN A 340 25.36 -16.14 10.50
C GLN A 340 24.42 -17.29 10.09
N LEU A 341 23.26 -17.00 9.49
CA LEU A 341 22.36 -18.04 8.96
C LEU A 341 23.07 -18.91 7.91
N SER A 342 23.88 -18.30 7.03
CA SER A 342 24.70 -19.03 6.07
C SER A 342 25.75 -19.93 6.73
N THR A 343 26.36 -19.48 7.82
CA THR A 343 27.39 -20.23 8.54
C THR A 343 26.80 -21.45 9.26
N LEU A 344 25.56 -21.34 9.73
CA LEU A 344 24.80 -22.41 10.36
C LEU A 344 24.12 -23.38 9.37
N GLY A 345 24.21 -23.14 8.04
CA GLY A 345 23.51 -23.96 7.04
C GLY A 345 21.99 -23.77 7.01
N LEU A 346 21.50 -22.64 7.52
CA LEU A 346 20.07 -22.32 7.68
C LEU A 346 19.49 -21.53 6.50
N ILE A 347 20.29 -21.26 5.47
CA ILE A 347 19.83 -20.74 4.17
C ILE A 347 20.43 -21.56 3.02
N ASP A 348 19.58 -21.90 2.05
CA ASP A 348 19.99 -22.54 0.80
C ASP A 348 20.44 -21.44 -0.17
N TRP A 349 21.70 -21.48 -0.63
CA TRP A 349 22.18 -20.57 -1.68
C TRP A 349 21.99 -21.20 -3.06
N GLU A 350 21.21 -20.54 -3.93
CA GLU A 350 21.12 -20.88 -5.35
C GLU A 350 22.16 -20.12 -6.18
N ASP A 351 22.38 -18.83 -5.86
CA ASP A 351 23.38 -17.99 -6.49
C ASP A 351 23.94 -16.98 -5.47
N ARG A 352 25.26 -16.99 -5.27
CA ARG A 352 25.96 -16.06 -4.36
C ARG A 352 26.32 -14.73 -5.02
N HIS A 353 26.22 -14.62 -6.34
CA HIS A 353 26.70 -13.45 -7.07
C HIS A 353 25.69 -12.30 -7.01
N TYR A 354 26.04 -11.25 -6.28
CA TYR A 354 25.39 -9.95 -6.39
C TYR A 354 26.10 -9.11 -7.45
N VAL A 355 25.41 -8.78 -8.54
CA VAL A 355 25.93 -7.86 -9.57
C VAL A 355 25.17 -6.54 -9.47
N PRO A 356 25.79 -5.42 -9.05
CA PRO A 356 25.10 -4.13 -9.03
C PRO A 356 24.72 -3.70 -10.45
N ALA A 357 23.64 -2.93 -10.59
CA ALA A 357 23.10 -2.53 -11.90
C ALA A 357 24.12 -1.84 -12.82
N ALA A 358 25.07 -1.10 -12.25
CA ALA A 358 26.16 -0.43 -12.98
C ALA A 358 27.19 -1.38 -13.61
N LEU A 359 27.31 -2.63 -13.12
CA LEU A 359 28.23 -3.65 -13.63
C LEU A 359 27.52 -4.75 -14.44
N SER A 360 26.20 -4.69 -14.55
CA SER A 360 25.42 -5.66 -15.32
C SER A 360 25.40 -5.30 -16.81
N PRO A 361 25.72 -6.23 -17.73
CA PRO A 361 25.60 -5.99 -19.18
C PRO A 361 24.20 -5.57 -19.64
N THR A 362 23.17 -5.84 -18.83
CA THR A 362 21.77 -5.50 -19.13
C THR A 362 21.31 -4.18 -18.48
N GLY A 363 22.18 -3.50 -17.73
CA GLY A 363 21.84 -2.35 -16.89
C GLY A 363 20.91 -2.69 -15.70
N LYS A 364 20.58 -3.97 -15.48
CA LYS A 364 19.75 -4.45 -14.38
C LYS A 364 20.59 -5.26 -13.41
N GLY A 365 20.60 -4.88 -12.13
CA GLY A 365 21.36 -5.61 -11.13
C GLY A 365 20.82 -7.02 -10.92
N GLN A 366 21.73 -7.97 -10.69
CA GLN A 366 21.42 -9.33 -10.29
C GLN A 366 21.50 -9.41 -8.77
N ALA A 367 20.38 -9.71 -8.13
CA ALA A 367 20.37 -10.04 -6.70
C ALA A 367 20.87 -11.48 -6.51
N ALA A 368 21.65 -11.71 -5.45
CA ALA A 368 21.98 -13.06 -5.03
C ALA A 368 20.70 -13.83 -4.67
N ARG A 369 20.63 -15.10 -5.06
CA ARG A 369 19.46 -15.98 -4.88
C ARG A 369 19.71 -16.98 -3.76
N TRP A 370 18.79 -17.00 -2.81
CA TRP A 370 18.82 -17.88 -1.65
C TRP A 370 17.43 -17.93 -1.02
N ARG A 371 17.19 -18.89 -0.13
CA ARG A 371 15.95 -19.06 0.64
C ARG A 371 16.26 -19.57 2.05
N LEU A 372 15.30 -19.51 2.97
CA LEU A 372 15.44 -20.26 4.23
C LEU A 372 15.48 -21.76 3.93
N SER A 373 16.36 -22.51 4.58
CA SER A 373 16.40 -23.96 4.41
C SER A 373 15.21 -24.62 5.10
N GLU A 374 14.84 -25.83 4.66
CA GLU A 374 13.74 -26.60 5.26
C GLU A 374 13.93 -26.79 6.77
N ALA A 375 15.18 -26.99 7.22
CA ALA A 375 15.51 -27.14 8.64
C ALA A 375 15.17 -25.89 9.47
N LEU A 376 15.41 -24.68 8.94
CA LEU A 376 15.04 -23.44 9.66
C LEU A 376 13.52 -23.21 9.66
N MET A 377 12.84 -23.54 8.56
CA MET A 377 11.38 -23.47 8.49
C MET A 377 10.73 -24.46 9.48
N GLU A 378 11.29 -25.67 9.62
CA GLU A 378 10.86 -26.65 10.61
C GLU A 378 11.14 -26.19 12.05
N MET A 379 12.32 -25.61 12.33
CA MET A 379 12.63 -25.02 13.65
C MET A 379 11.62 -23.94 14.04
N LEU A 380 11.27 -23.03 13.12
CA LEU A 380 10.26 -21.99 13.35
C LEU A 380 8.88 -22.62 13.61
N ALA A 381 8.46 -23.58 12.78
CA ALA A 381 7.17 -24.26 12.93
C ALA A 381 7.04 -25.02 14.27
N ASN A 382 8.09 -25.73 14.69
CA ASN A 382 8.10 -26.47 15.95
C ASN A 382 8.03 -25.54 17.16
N GLU A 383 8.77 -24.43 17.16
CA GLU A 383 8.72 -23.45 18.27
C GLU A 383 7.33 -22.79 18.36
N LYS A 384 6.73 -22.42 17.22
CA LYS A 384 5.36 -21.87 17.13
C LYS A 384 4.28 -22.82 17.65
N LEU A 385 4.49 -24.14 17.53
CA LEU A 385 3.61 -25.17 18.08
C LEU A 385 3.86 -25.47 19.56
N GLY A 386 4.84 -24.81 20.20
CA GLY A 386 5.27 -25.14 21.56
C GLY A 386 5.98 -26.50 21.66
N LEU A 387 6.40 -27.07 20.52
CA LEU A 387 7.22 -28.29 20.41
C LEU A 387 8.72 -27.96 20.44
N GLY A 388 9.07 -26.78 20.94
CA GLY A 388 10.44 -26.26 21.03
C GLY A 388 11.40 -27.28 21.59
N THR A 389 12.60 -27.33 21.03
CA THR A 389 13.59 -28.36 21.33
C THR A 389 13.90 -28.37 22.82
N ALA A 390 13.33 -29.34 23.53
CA ALA A 390 13.78 -29.73 24.86
C ALA A 390 15.25 -30.14 24.71
N VAL A 391 16.15 -29.19 25.00
CA VAL A 391 17.58 -29.42 24.98
C VAL A 391 17.82 -30.59 25.92
N VAL A 392 18.19 -31.73 25.34
CA VAL A 392 18.52 -32.93 26.09
C VAL A 392 19.84 -32.64 26.79
N ALA A 393 19.72 -32.06 27.99
CA ALA A 393 20.77 -32.00 28.99
C ALA A 393 20.97 -33.42 29.56
N GLY A 394 21.40 -34.32 28.67
CA GLY A 394 21.77 -35.69 28.96
C GLY A 394 23.26 -35.81 28.79
N ASP A 395 23.96 -35.97 29.91
CA ASP A 395 25.36 -36.37 29.93
C ASP A 395 25.52 -37.68 29.14
N GLN A 396 26.11 -37.59 27.95
CA GLN A 396 26.79 -38.72 27.31
C GLN A 396 28.13 -38.25 26.74
N GLU A 397 29.18 -38.45 27.55
CA GLU A 397 30.51 -38.68 27.02
C GLU A 397 30.45 -39.87 26.06
N LYS A 398 30.54 -39.60 24.75
CA LYS A 398 30.98 -40.59 23.77
C LYS A 398 31.98 -39.93 22.83
N GLU A 399 33.20 -40.45 22.87
CA GLU A 399 34.24 -40.14 21.91
C GLU A 399 33.74 -40.39 20.48
N VAL A 400 33.74 -39.34 19.66
CA VAL A 400 33.74 -39.44 18.20
C VAL A 400 34.90 -38.59 17.70
N GLY A 401 35.75 -39.20 16.88
CA GLY A 401 37.11 -38.71 16.62
C GLY A 401 37.17 -37.29 16.03
N VAL A 402 38.04 -36.47 16.60
CA VAL A 402 38.41 -35.15 16.08
C VAL A 402 38.99 -35.31 14.67
N ARG A 403 38.30 -34.76 13.67
CA ARG A 403 38.94 -34.35 12.42
C ARG A 403 39.20 -32.85 12.51
N GLU A 404 40.49 -32.49 12.53
CA GLU A 404 40.92 -31.10 12.40
C GLU A 404 40.33 -30.47 11.13
N LEU A 405 39.52 -29.43 11.30
CA LEU A 405 39.24 -28.46 10.25
C LEU A 405 40.11 -27.24 10.50
N ALA A 406 41.19 -27.14 9.73
CA ALA A 406 42.17 -26.06 9.86
C ALA A 406 41.51 -24.70 9.58
N VAL A 407 41.60 -23.79 10.56
CA VAL A 407 41.21 -22.40 10.40
C VAL A 407 42.26 -21.71 9.52
N VAL A 408 41.94 -21.52 8.24
CA VAL A 408 42.75 -20.67 7.35
C VAL A 408 42.41 -19.22 7.63
N ALA A 409 43.31 -18.54 8.35
CA ALA A 409 43.27 -17.09 8.49
C ALA A 409 43.57 -16.44 7.13
N LEU A 410 42.61 -15.69 6.58
CA LEU A 410 42.85 -14.79 5.46
C LEU A 410 43.30 -13.44 6.00
N GLN A 411 44.53 -13.06 5.64
CA GLN A 411 45.12 -11.76 5.94
C GLN A 411 44.53 -10.65 5.08
N ASP A 412 44.73 -9.42 5.52
CA ASP A 412 44.23 -8.19 4.92
C ASP A 412 44.62 -8.02 3.45
N LYS A 413 43.73 -7.37 2.69
CA LYS A 413 44.08 -6.62 1.48
C LYS A 413 43.43 -5.24 1.53
N GLU A 414 44.28 -4.24 1.69
CA GLU A 414 43.95 -2.84 1.40
C GLU A 414 43.85 -2.61 -0.12
N GLY A 415 43.12 -1.55 -0.49
CA GLY A 415 43.22 -0.92 -1.82
C GLY A 415 42.25 -1.45 -2.89
N GLU A 416 41.20 -0.66 -3.16
CA GLU A 416 41.12 0.11 -4.41
C GLU A 416 40.07 1.23 -4.29
N GLU A 417 40.44 2.43 -4.72
CA GLU A 417 39.62 3.65 -4.69
C GLU A 417 38.84 3.85 -6.00
N ASP A 418 37.83 4.71 -5.93
CA ASP A 418 37.29 5.56 -7.00
C ASP A 418 37.41 5.13 -8.48
N LEU A 419 36.26 4.80 -9.06
CA LEU A 419 35.96 5.02 -10.49
C LEU A 419 34.57 5.64 -10.64
N TYR A 420 34.53 6.97 -10.53
CA TYR A 420 33.46 7.84 -11.02
C TYR A 420 34.03 8.74 -12.13
N CYS A 421 33.13 9.22 -13.01
CA CYS A 421 33.41 9.86 -14.31
C CYS A 421 33.74 8.84 -15.45
N ASP A 422 33.30 9.02 -16.70
CA ASP A 422 32.55 10.14 -17.31
C ASP A 422 31.45 9.62 -18.26
N LYS A 423 30.42 10.42 -18.52
CA LYS A 423 29.29 10.10 -19.40
C LYS A 423 29.27 11.00 -20.63
N SER A 424 29.73 10.48 -21.77
CA SER A 424 29.37 11.05 -23.07
C SER A 424 29.30 10.00 -24.17
N PHE A 425 28.08 9.71 -24.66
CA PHE A 425 27.66 9.74 -26.07
C PHE A 425 26.44 8.84 -26.41
N PHE A 426 25.66 9.32 -27.39
CA PHE A 426 24.58 8.68 -28.18
C PHE A 426 23.22 8.33 -27.52
N ILE A 427 22.20 9.10 -27.94
CA ILE A 427 20.83 8.62 -28.21
C ILE A 427 20.41 9.14 -29.60
N GLN A 428 20.37 8.22 -30.57
CA GLN A 428 19.61 8.18 -31.83
C GLN A 428 19.64 6.69 -32.24
N SER A 429 18.62 6.02 -32.74
CA SER A 429 17.17 6.29 -32.81
C SER A 429 16.44 4.94 -32.52
N ASP A 430 15.19 4.60 -32.85
CA ASP A 430 14.09 5.24 -33.57
C ASP A 430 12.74 4.63 -33.14
N LEU A 431 11.59 5.21 -33.57
CA LEU A 431 10.28 4.52 -33.59
C LEU A 431 9.30 5.22 -34.57
N GLN A 432 9.40 4.81 -35.83
CA GLN A 432 8.41 4.87 -36.90
C GLN A 432 7.93 3.41 -37.16
N ASP A 433 6.75 3.09 -37.69
CA ASP A 433 5.53 3.83 -38.05
C ASP A 433 4.35 2.86 -37.80
N ASP A 434 3.18 3.34 -37.36
CA ASP A 434 1.91 2.61 -37.53
C ASP A 434 0.72 3.61 -37.42
N PRO A 435 -0.21 3.68 -38.39
CA PRO A 435 -1.31 4.63 -38.35
C PRO A 435 -2.40 4.19 -37.35
N LEU A 436 -2.85 5.14 -36.52
CA LEU A 436 -3.90 4.90 -35.51
C LEU A 436 -5.26 4.60 -36.17
N PRO A 437 -6.09 3.69 -35.60
CA PRO A 437 -7.43 3.39 -36.10
C PRO A 437 -8.34 4.61 -36.23
N GLU A 438 -9.23 4.57 -37.23
CA GLU A 438 -10.07 5.69 -37.67
C GLU A 438 -10.94 6.31 -36.55
N TRP A 439 -11.47 5.51 -35.62
CA TRP A 439 -12.26 5.99 -34.48
C TRP A 439 -11.44 6.79 -33.43
N ILE A 440 -10.11 6.70 -33.45
CA ILE A 440 -9.23 7.57 -32.64
C ILE A 440 -9.07 8.96 -33.30
N ILE A 441 -9.31 9.07 -34.60
CA ILE A 441 -9.35 10.35 -35.32
C ILE A 441 -10.61 11.14 -34.93
N ASP A 442 -11.75 10.46 -34.75
CA ASP A 442 -13.00 11.09 -34.28
C ASP A 442 -12.91 11.67 -32.86
N LEU A 443 -12.03 11.14 -32.00
CA LEU A 443 -11.74 11.71 -30.68
C LEU A 443 -10.87 12.99 -30.74
N ARG A 444 -10.37 13.39 -31.92
CA ARG A 444 -9.58 14.61 -32.14
C ARG A 444 -10.38 15.77 -32.73
N GLN A 445 -11.71 15.69 -32.76
CA GLN A 445 -12.55 16.82 -33.21
C GLN A 445 -12.29 18.08 -32.35
N PRO A 446 -12.19 19.29 -32.94
CA PRO A 446 -11.78 20.52 -32.23
C PRO A 446 -12.67 20.93 -31.05
N GLU A 447 -13.87 20.36 -30.98
CA GLU A 447 -14.92 20.69 -30.01
C GLU A 447 -14.56 20.28 -28.58
N PHE A 448 -13.68 19.28 -28.43
CA PHE A 448 -13.23 18.72 -27.15
C PHE A 448 -11.86 19.23 -26.70
N ILE A 449 -11.14 20.01 -27.52
CA ILE A 449 -9.83 20.59 -27.16
C ILE A 449 -9.94 22.11 -27.14
N ARG A 450 -10.24 22.67 -25.97
CA ARG A 450 -10.19 24.13 -25.78
C ARG A 450 -8.77 24.58 -25.42
N PRO A 451 -8.11 25.43 -26.23
CA PRO A 451 -6.84 26.00 -25.84
C PRO A 451 -7.03 26.94 -24.67
N VAL A 452 -6.23 26.78 -23.61
CA VAL A 452 -6.28 27.66 -22.44
C VAL A 452 -5.33 28.82 -22.67
N LEU A 453 -5.83 30.05 -22.47
CA LEU A 453 -4.99 31.25 -22.47
C LEU A 453 -4.16 31.27 -21.19
N ASP A 454 -2.84 31.13 -21.32
CA ASP A 454 -1.90 31.31 -20.23
C ASP A 454 -1.84 32.81 -19.86
N ALA A 455 -2.39 33.17 -18.70
CA ALA A 455 -2.53 34.55 -18.25
C ALA A 455 -1.19 35.27 -18.04
N ASP A 456 -0.11 34.52 -17.78
CA ASP A 456 1.22 35.09 -17.51
C ASP A 456 2.06 35.23 -18.79
N SER A 457 1.77 34.46 -19.84
CA SER A 457 2.53 34.51 -21.11
C SER A 457 1.75 35.02 -22.32
N GLY A 458 0.43 35.20 -22.22
CA GLY A 458 -0.45 35.63 -23.32
C GLY A 458 -0.54 34.65 -24.49
N ARG A 459 -0.02 33.42 -24.32
CA ARG A 459 -0.01 32.38 -25.35
C ARG A 459 -1.04 31.30 -25.03
N PHE A 460 -1.67 30.78 -26.08
CA PHE A 460 -2.49 29.59 -25.95
C PHE A 460 -1.61 28.35 -25.74
N ARG A 461 -1.96 27.53 -24.75
CA ARG A 461 -1.37 26.20 -24.57
C ARG A 461 -2.45 25.12 -24.70
N MET A 462 -2.07 23.99 -25.27
CA MET A 462 -2.86 22.76 -25.24
C MET A 462 -2.83 22.20 -23.82
N ALA A 463 -3.97 21.75 -23.31
CA ALA A 463 -4.00 20.96 -22.09
C ALA A 463 -3.35 19.59 -22.36
N ALA A 464 -2.51 19.13 -21.43
CA ALA A 464 -1.87 17.82 -21.43
C ALA A 464 -2.47 16.94 -20.33
#